data_AF-A0A7V9VVY0-F1
#
_entry.id   AF-A0A7V9VVY0-F1
#
_cell.length_a   1.000
_cell.length_b   1.000
_cell.length_c   1.000
_cell.angle_alpha   90.00
_cell.angle_beta   90.00
_cell.angle_gamma   90.00
#
_symmetry.space_group_name_H-M   'P 1'
#
loop_
_entity.id
_entity.type
_entity.pdbx_description
1 polymer ?
#
loop_
_entity_poly.entity_id
_entity_poly.type
_entity_poly.pdbx_seq_one_letter_code
_entity_poly.pdbx_strand_id
1 'polypeptide(L)'
;MTHAVSNRPLVHLRAVEFEQVSRALHPALLGQVLKLDGYVDHGADPVLRRELPLVGTPVIFTFGSPFRVSNAVKPDVPSLTLPHFVAGLHESWTTTQSTGASWLMQLDLTPIGAMSVFGMPLQALSNRIVSIEDVLGRDGRQLISNLE
;
A
#
# COMPACT_ATOMS: atom_id res chain seq x y z
N MET A 1 19.79 5.06 -13.14
CA MET A 1 18.92 4.07 -13.79
C MET A 1 19.63 2.74 -13.76
N THR A 2 19.20 1.82 -12.90
CA THR A 2 19.82 0.50 -12.78
C THR A 2 18.77 -0.54 -13.17
N HIS A 3 18.96 -1.16 -14.33
CA HIS A 3 18.12 -2.27 -14.79
C HIS A 3 18.71 -3.59 -14.27
N ALA A 4 17.90 -4.39 -13.58
CA ALA A 4 18.25 -5.76 -13.20
C ALA A 4 17.33 -6.74 -13.94
N VAL A 5 17.90 -7.75 -14.60
CA VAL A 5 17.15 -8.79 -15.33
C VAL A 5 17.48 -10.16 -14.71
N SER A 6 16.45 -10.97 -14.43
CA SER A 6 16.54 -12.30 -13.82
C SER A 6 16.04 -13.39 -14.77
N ASN A 7 16.73 -14.53 -14.83
CA ASN A 7 16.60 -15.56 -15.86
C ASN A 7 15.75 -16.77 -15.38
N ARG A 8 14.43 -16.60 -15.25
CA ARG A 8 13.46 -17.66 -14.85
C ARG A 8 12.34 -17.81 -15.90
N PRO A 9 11.69 -18.99 -16.00
CA PRO A 9 10.79 -19.34 -17.11
C PRO A 9 9.64 -18.33 -17.29
N LEU A 10 9.37 -18.00 -18.55
CA LEU A 10 8.51 -16.92 -19.01
C LEU A 10 7.03 -17.12 -18.62
N VAL A 11 6.65 -16.58 -17.46
CA VAL A 11 5.32 -15.97 -17.30
C VAL A 11 5.36 -14.68 -18.11
N HIS A 12 4.35 -14.38 -18.92
CA HIS A 12 4.24 -13.10 -19.64
C HIS A 12 4.04 -11.96 -18.63
N LEU A 13 5.08 -11.62 -17.89
CA LEU A 13 5.17 -10.43 -17.05
C LEU A 13 5.33 -9.28 -18.04
N ARG A 14 4.21 -8.63 -18.40
CA ARG A 14 4.33 -7.31 -19.02
C ARG A 14 5.18 -6.46 -18.09
N ALA A 15 6.25 -5.89 -18.63
CA ALA A 15 7.06 -4.92 -17.90
C ALA A 15 6.12 -3.77 -17.53
N VAL A 16 5.93 -3.55 -16.25
CA VAL A 16 5.15 -2.43 -15.76
C VAL A 16 6.11 -1.27 -15.70
N GLU A 17 5.81 -0.22 -16.46
CA GLU A 17 6.57 1.01 -16.38
C GLU A 17 6.06 1.78 -15.15
N PHE A 18 6.87 1.75 -14.10
CA PHE A 18 6.61 2.53 -12.90
C PHE A 18 7.87 3.28 -12.49
N GLU A 19 7.66 4.44 -11.90
CA GLU A 19 8.71 5.23 -11.28
C GLU A 19 8.54 5.13 -9.76
N GLN A 20 9.66 5.08 -9.03
CA GLN A 20 9.67 5.11 -7.58
C GLN A 20 10.74 6.09 -7.11
N VAL A 21 10.39 6.92 -6.13
CA VAL A 21 11.31 7.80 -5.44
C VAL A 21 11.20 7.56 -3.93
N SER A 22 12.33 7.37 -3.27
CA SER A 22 12.40 7.25 -1.81
C SER A 22 12.89 8.54 -1.20
N ARG A 23 12.27 8.94 -0.09
CA ARG A 23 12.67 10.12 0.68
C ARG A 23 13.33 9.70 1.98
N ALA A 24 14.45 10.35 2.33
CA ALA A 24 15.06 10.18 3.64
C ALA A 24 14.10 10.62 4.75
N LEU A 25 13.99 9.80 5.80
CA LEU A 25 13.12 10.08 6.93
C LEU A 25 13.69 11.21 7.78
N HIS A 26 12.82 12.11 8.23
CA HIS A 26 13.19 13.09 9.23
C HIS A 26 13.55 12.37 10.55
N PRO A 27 14.57 12.81 11.32
CA PRO A 27 15.00 12.12 12.54
C PRO A 27 13.88 11.86 13.55
N ALA A 28 12.89 12.76 13.64
CA ALA A 28 11.73 12.61 14.52
C ALA A 28 10.82 11.42 14.18
N LEU A 29 10.95 10.82 12.99
CA LEU A 29 10.15 9.68 12.53
C LEU A 29 10.86 8.33 12.73
N LEU A 30 12.13 8.34 13.15
CA LEU A 30 12.91 7.12 13.33
C LEU A 30 12.30 6.25 14.43
N GLY A 31 12.23 4.95 14.17
CA GLY A 31 11.60 3.96 15.06
C GLY A 31 10.08 3.84 14.90
N GLN A 32 9.42 4.82 14.27
CA GLN A 32 7.98 4.77 13.96
C GLN A 32 7.69 4.55 12.47
N VAL A 33 8.57 5.05 11.60
CA VAL A 33 8.43 4.94 10.15
C VAL A 33 9.58 4.11 9.59
N LEU A 34 9.24 3.14 8.73
CA LEU A 34 10.19 2.30 8.00
C LEU A 34 10.62 2.95 6.69
N LYS A 35 9.67 3.52 5.94
CA LYS A 35 9.96 4.18 4.67
C LYS A 35 8.90 5.22 4.30
N LEU A 36 9.30 6.13 3.43
CA LEU A 36 8.42 7.08 2.75
C LEU A 36 8.81 7.12 1.27
N ASP A 37 7.92 6.62 0.43
CA ASP A 37 8.13 6.49 -1.01
C ASP A 37 7.00 7.19 -1.79
N GLY A 38 7.34 7.71 -2.96
CA GLY A 38 6.39 8.08 -4.02
C GLY A 38 6.51 7.11 -5.18
N TYR A 39 5.39 6.77 -5.80
CA TYR A 39 5.33 5.91 -6.99
C TYR A 39 4.46 6.55 -8.06
N VAL A 40 4.80 6.31 -9.33
CA VAL A 40 3.97 6.63 -10.48
C VAL A 40 3.80 5.38 -11.32
N ASP A 41 2.55 5.02 -11.62
CA ASP A 41 2.17 3.97 -12.56
C ASP A 41 1.49 4.63 -13.77
N HIS A 42 2.18 4.62 -14.90
CA HIS A 42 1.71 5.21 -16.16
C HIS A 42 0.85 4.24 -16.98
N GLY A 43 0.64 3.01 -16.48
CA GLY A 43 -0.01 1.94 -17.22
C GLY A 43 -1.46 2.24 -17.60
N ALA A 44 -1.77 2.13 -18.90
CA ALA A 44 -3.15 2.15 -19.40
C ALA A 44 -3.88 0.81 -19.16
N ASP A 45 -3.14 -0.28 -19.02
CA ASP A 45 -3.67 -1.62 -18.81
C ASP A 45 -3.59 -2.01 -17.32
N PRO A 46 -4.59 -2.73 -16.77
CA PRO A 46 -4.56 -3.18 -15.40
C PRO A 46 -3.36 -4.10 -15.11
N VAL A 47 -2.60 -3.78 -14.06
CA VAL A 47 -1.48 -4.61 -13.60
C VAL A 47 -1.85 -5.24 -12.27
N LEU A 48 -1.77 -6.57 -12.21
CA LEU A 48 -1.95 -7.35 -10.99
C LEU A 48 -0.60 -7.61 -10.32
N ARG A 49 -0.42 -7.17 -9.08
CA ARG A 49 0.79 -7.40 -8.29
C ARG A 49 0.47 -8.24 -7.06
N ARG A 50 1.37 -9.17 -6.74
CA ARG A 50 1.35 -9.87 -5.45
C ARG A 50 2.31 -9.16 -4.53
N GLU A 51 1.78 -8.57 -3.47
CA GLU A 51 2.56 -7.87 -2.48
C GLU A 51 2.92 -8.84 -1.36
N LEU A 52 4.22 -8.96 -1.06
CA LEU A 52 4.69 -9.81 0.02
C LEU A 52 4.31 -9.22 1.39
N PRO A 53 4.08 -10.07 2.41
CA PRO A 53 3.95 -9.62 3.78
C PRO A 53 5.08 -8.69 4.21
N LEU A 54 4.72 -7.57 4.84
CA LEU A 54 5.64 -6.66 5.49
C LEU A 54 5.51 -6.82 7.01
N VAL A 55 6.64 -6.83 7.73
CA VAL A 55 6.66 -6.69 9.20
C VAL A 55 6.48 -5.20 9.55
N GLY A 56 5.29 -4.69 9.28
CA GLY A 56 4.94 -3.28 9.34
C GLY A 56 3.54 -3.06 8.78
N THR A 57 3.16 -1.81 8.61
CA THR A 57 1.82 -1.45 8.15
C THR A 57 1.91 -0.39 7.06
N PRO A 58 1.80 -0.80 5.78
CA PRO A 58 1.71 0.14 4.66
C PRO A 58 0.45 1.00 4.76
N VAL A 59 0.65 2.30 4.64
CA VAL A 59 -0.39 3.32 4.50
C VAL A 59 -0.23 3.92 3.11
N ILE A 60 -1.25 3.73 2.27
CA ILE A 60 -1.24 4.09 0.86
C ILE A 60 -2.20 5.25 0.63
N PHE A 61 -1.68 6.32 0.05
CA PHE A 61 -2.46 7.43 -0.48
C PHE A 61 -2.33 7.43 -2.00
N THR A 62 -3.37 7.00 -2.71
CA THR A 62 -3.38 7.02 -4.18
C THR A 62 -4.06 8.27 -4.71
N PHE A 63 -3.52 8.80 -5.80
CA PHE A 63 -4.06 9.89 -6.59
C PHE A 63 -4.25 9.39 -8.03
N GLY A 64 -5.34 9.84 -8.67
CA GLY A 64 -5.77 9.28 -9.96
C GLY A 64 -6.60 8.01 -9.79
N SER A 65 -6.30 6.96 -10.55
CA SER A 65 -7.10 5.73 -10.53
C SER A 65 -6.89 4.93 -9.23
N PRO A 66 -7.95 4.41 -8.57
CA PRO A 66 -7.79 3.65 -7.34
C PRO A 66 -7.25 2.24 -7.60
N PHE A 67 -6.84 1.57 -6.53
CA PHE A 67 -6.45 0.17 -6.58
C PHE A 67 -7.62 -0.75 -6.20
N ARG A 68 -7.71 -1.90 -6.88
CA ARG A 68 -8.43 -3.06 -6.32
C ARG A 68 -7.47 -3.85 -5.45
N VAL A 69 -7.91 -4.23 -4.25
CA VAL A 69 -7.10 -4.96 -3.28
C VAL A 69 -7.82 -6.21 -2.82
N SER A 70 -7.08 -7.30 -2.60
CA SER A 70 -7.61 -8.54 -2.06
C SER A 70 -6.60 -9.28 -1.18
N ASN A 71 -7.12 -10.13 -0.29
CA ASN A 71 -6.33 -10.95 0.63
C ASN A 71 -6.31 -12.41 0.14
N ALA A 72 -5.12 -12.97 -0.08
CA ALA A 72 -4.99 -14.35 -0.54
C ALA A 72 -5.50 -15.40 0.47
N VAL A 73 -5.50 -15.08 1.77
CA VAL A 73 -5.97 -15.98 2.84
C VAL A 73 -7.49 -15.99 2.95
N LYS A 74 -8.17 -15.00 2.37
CA LYS A 74 -9.63 -14.89 2.35
C LYS A 74 -10.14 -14.75 0.91
N PRO A 75 -9.96 -15.78 0.07
CA PRO A 75 -10.31 -15.71 -1.35
C PRO A 75 -11.83 -15.60 -1.60
N ASP A 76 -12.64 -15.93 -0.60
CA ASP A 76 -14.09 -15.79 -0.57
C ASP A 76 -14.54 -14.34 -0.28
N VAL A 77 -13.67 -13.50 0.27
CA VAL A 77 -13.93 -12.07 0.47
C VAL A 77 -13.70 -11.33 -0.85
N PRO A 78 -14.71 -10.60 -1.37
CA PRO A 78 -14.56 -9.84 -2.60
C PRO A 78 -13.41 -8.84 -2.54
N SER A 79 -12.78 -8.58 -3.69
CA SER A 79 -11.82 -7.49 -3.79
C SER A 79 -12.51 -6.14 -3.50
N LEU A 80 -11.78 -5.27 -2.81
CA LEU A 80 -12.24 -3.93 -2.47
C LEU A 80 -11.58 -2.92 -3.40
N THR A 81 -12.31 -1.91 -3.84
CA THR A 81 -11.71 -0.74 -4.49
C THR A 81 -11.52 0.34 -3.43
N LEU A 82 -10.27 0.62 -3.06
CA LEU A 82 -9.93 1.60 -2.03
C LEU A 82 -8.95 2.64 -2.62
N PRO A 83 -9.28 3.94 -2.60
CA PRO A 83 -8.38 5.00 -3.06
C PRO A 83 -7.25 5.27 -2.05
N HIS A 84 -7.55 5.20 -0.76
CA HIS A 84 -6.58 5.32 0.31
C HIS A 84 -6.83 4.20 1.31
N PHE A 85 -5.77 3.49 1.71
CA PHE A 85 -5.95 2.32 2.56
C PHE A 85 -4.75 2.01 3.43
N VAL A 86 -5.01 1.22 4.47
CA VAL A 86 -4.03 0.60 5.34
C VAL A 86 -4.04 -0.90 5.11
N ALA A 87 -2.88 -1.48 4.85
CA ALA A 87 -2.69 -2.92 4.87
C ALA A 87 -2.11 -3.32 6.23
N GLY A 88 -2.87 -4.08 7.03
CA GLY A 88 -2.38 -4.59 8.32
C GLY A 88 -1.31 -5.67 8.18
N LEU A 89 -1.04 -6.40 9.26
CA LEU A 89 -0.11 -7.54 9.22
C LEU A 89 -0.79 -8.73 8.53
N HIS A 90 -0.22 -9.20 7.43
CA HIS A 90 -0.70 -10.37 6.70
C HIS A 90 0.24 -11.56 6.88
N GLU A 91 -0.32 -12.77 6.97
CA GLU A 91 0.45 -14.02 7.02
C GLU A 91 0.79 -14.58 5.63
N SER A 92 0.20 -14.01 4.58
CA SER A 92 0.40 -14.38 3.18
C SER A 92 0.36 -13.14 2.28
N TRP A 93 0.64 -13.32 0.98
CA TRP A 93 0.63 -12.21 0.04
C TRP A 93 -0.76 -11.58 -0.07
N THR A 94 -0.80 -10.28 -0.31
CA THR A 94 -2.00 -9.59 -0.78
C THR A 94 -1.88 -9.36 -2.28
N THR A 95 -2.96 -8.93 -2.90
CA THR A 95 -2.96 -8.56 -4.32
C THR A 95 -3.43 -7.13 -4.47
N THR A 96 -2.69 -6.35 -5.25
CA THR A 96 -3.08 -5.01 -5.70
C THR A 96 -3.27 -5.05 -7.21
N GLN A 97 -4.29 -4.36 -7.71
CA GLN A 97 -4.53 -4.20 -9.13
C GLN A 97 -4.72 -2.72 -9.44
N SER A 98 -3.84 -2.15 -10.26
CA SER A 98 -4.07 -0.82 -10.81
C SER A 98 -5.26 -0.85 -11.76
N THR A 99 -6.10 0.18 -11.73
CA THR A 99 -7.28 0.28 -12.60
C THR A 99 -7.13 1.33 -13.71
N GLY A 100 -5.92 1.90 -13.83
CA GLY A 100 -5.52 2.93 -14.77
C GLY A 100 -4.30 3.67 -14.23
N ALA A 101 -3.95 4.80 -14.85
CA ALA A 101 -2.85 5.64 -14.42
C ALA A 101 -3.08 6.14 -12.98
N SER A 102 -2.04 6.04 -12.16
CA SER A 102 -2.08 6.45 -10.76
C SER A 102 -0.71 6.89 -10.28
N TRP A 103 -0.68 7.76 -9.29
CA TRP A 103 0.53 8.05 -8.51
C TRP A 103 0.17 7.93 -7.05
N LEU A 104 1.09 7.40 -6.24
CA LEU A 104 0.79 7.12 -4.84
C LEU A 104 1.94 7.54 -3.94
N MET A 105 1.59 7.86 -2.72
CA MET A 105 2.52 7.96 -1.61
C MET A 105 2.32 6.73 -0.71
N GLN A 106 3.43 6.08 -0.37
CA GLN A 106 3.46 4.96 0.56
C GLN A 106 4.28 5.33 1.80
N LEU A 107 3.64 5.24 2.95
CA LEU A 107 4.24 5.33 4.26
C LEU A 107 4.17 3.95 4.93
N ASP A 108 5.31 3.31 5.18
CA ASP A 108 5.31 2.07 5.95
C ASP A 108 5.58 2.39 7.42
N LEU A 109 4.62 2.11 8.28
CA LEU A 109 4.78 2.26 9.73
C LEU A 109 5.43 1.02 10.32
N THR A 110 6.28 1.20 11.33
CA THR A 110 6.66 0.10 12.22
C THR A 110 5.44 -0.38 12.98
N PRO A 111 5.45 -1.60 13.56
CA PRO A 111 4.33 -2.04 14.37
C PRO A 111 3.97 -1.09 15.52
N ILE A 112 4.99 -0.50 16.16
CA ILE A 112 4.80 0.48 17.24
C ILE A 112 4.27 1.81 16.68
N GLY A 113 4.80 2.28 15.55
CA GLY A 113 4.31 3.49 14.89
C GLY A 113 2.84 3.37 14.49
N ALA A 114 2.43 2.22 13.95
CA ALA A 114 1.04 1.95 13.59
C ALA A 114 0.11 1.99 14.81
N MET A 115 0.47 1.35 15.92
CA MET A 115 -0.33 1.43 17.15
C MET A 115 -0.42 2.85 17.69
N SER A 116 0.68 3.62 17.61
CA SER A 116 0.71 5.02 18.04
C SER A 116 -0.18 5.93 17.17
N VAL A 117 -0.19 5.72 15.85
CA VAL A 117 -0.95 6.54 14.90
C VAL A 117 -2.43 6.18 14.92
N PHE A 118 -2.77 4.89 14.90
CA PHE A 118 -4.16 4.42 14.82
C PHE A 118 -4.85 4.32 16.19
N GLY A 119 -4.10 4.42 17.29
CA GLY A 119 -4.65 4.34 18.64
C GLY A 119 -5.30 2.99 18.97
N MET A 120 -4.91 1.91 18.27
CA MET A 120 -5.50 0.58 18.43
C MET A 120 -4.45 -0.54 18.34
N PRO A 121 -4.71 -1.71 18.96
CA PRO A 121 -3.86 -2.88 18.81
C PRO A 121 -3.81 -3.34 17.35
N LEU A 122 -2.61 -3.67 16.85
CA LEU A 122 -2.45 -4.15 15.47
C LEU A 122 -3.19 -5.44 15.16
N GLN A 123 -3.51 -6.24 16.18
CA GLN A 123 -4.36 -7.43 16.05
C GLN A 123 -5.71 -7.11 15.38
N ALA A 124 -6.24 -5.91 15.57
CA ALA A 124 -7.49 -5.46 14.94
C ALA A 124 -7.39 -5.34 13.41
N LEU A 125 -6.15 -5.20 12.89
CA LEU A 125 -5.81 -5.06 11.47
C LEU A 125 -5.20 -6.34 10.87
N SER A 126 -4.97 -7.38 11.66
CA SER A 126 -4.41 -8.65 11.18
C SER A 126 -5.23 -9.25 10.04
N ASN A 127 -4.57 -9.57 8.93
CA ASN A 127 -5.17 -10.10 7.71
C ASN A 127 -6.28 -9.21 7.12
N ARG A 128 -6.19 -7.88 7.32
CA ARG A 128 -7.16 -6.91 6.80
C ARG A 128 -6.48 -5.84 5.95
N ILE A 129 -7.24 -5.37 4.96
CA ILE A 129 -6.97 -4.15 4.22
C ILE A 129 -8.22 -3.29 4.44
N VAL A 130 -8.03 -2.08 4.95
CA VAL A 130 -9.12 -1.21 5.41
C VAL A 130 -8.92 0.21 4.90
N SER A 131 -10.00 0.98 4.81
CA SER A 131 -9.91 2.40 4.46
C SER A 131 -9.17 3.19 5.56
N ILE A 132 -8.66 4.37 5.23
CA ILE A 132 -8.03 5.27 6.22
C ILE A 132 -9.08 5.78 7.21
N GLU A 133 -10.30 6.01 6.74
CA GLU A 133 -11.45 6.46 7.52
C GLU A 133 -11.88 5.43 8.56
N ASP A 134 -11.77 4.14 8.26
CA ASP A 134 -12.11 3.06 9.19
C ASP A 134 -11.15 2.99 10.38
N VAL A 135 -9.90 3.44 10.20
CA VAL A 135 -8.87 3.41 11.26
C VAL A 135 -8.67 4.74 11.97
N LEU A 136 -8.86 5.87 11.28
CA LEU A 136 -8.66 7.22 11.84
C LEU A 136 -9.98 8.00 12.04
N GLY A 137 -11.13 7.43 11.67
CA GLY A 137 -12.44 8.04 11.90
C GLY A 137 -12.58 9.43 11.26
N ARG A 138 -12.88 10.42 12.10
CA ARG A 138 -13.06 11.82 11.66
C ARG A 138 -11.76 12.41 11.11
N ASP A 139 -10.63 12.11 11.73
CA ASP A 139 -9.33 12.66 11.32
C ASP A 139 -8.90 12.07 9.98
N GLY A 140 -9.22 10.78 9.74
CA GLY A 140 -9.02 10.14 8.44
C GLY A 140 -9.82 10.81 7.32
N ARG A 141 -11.10 11.12 7.56
CA ARG A 141 -11.93 11.86 6.60
C ARG A 141 -11.38 13.26 6.31
N GLN A 142 -10.95 13.97 7.35
CA GLN A 142 -10.36 15.30 7.17
C GLN A 142 -9.04 15.24 6.40
N LEU A 143 -8.20 14.24 6.69
CA LEU A 143 -6.96 14.02 5.96
C LEU A 143 -7.22 13.80 4.47
N ILE A 144 -8.14 12.91 4.13
CA ILE A 144 -8.49 12.62 2.72
C ILE A 144 -9.04 13.86 2.03
N SER A 145 -9.92 14.61 2.69
CA SER A 145 -10.45 15.87 2.15
C SER A 145 -9.37 16.92 1.86
N ASN A 146 -8.20 16.85 2.50
CA ASN A 146 -7.08 17.77 2.26
C ASN A 146 -6.16 17.27 1.13
N LEU A 147 -6.37 16.06 0.63
CA LEU A 147 -5.60 15.45 -0.47
C LEU A 147 -6.32 15.58 -1.83
N GLU A 148 -7.60 15.93 -1.81
CA GLU A 148 -8.45 16.23 -2.98
C GLU A 148 -8.44 17.73 -3.33
#